data_AF-A0A9W6Z220-F1
#
_entry.id   AF-A0A9W6Z220-F1
#
_cell.length_a   1.000
_cell.length_b   1.000
_cell.length_c   1.000
_cell.angle_alpha   90.00
_cell.angle_beta   90.00
_cell.angle_gamma   90.00
#
_symmetry.space_group_name_H-M   'P 1'
#
loop_
_entity.id
_entity.type
_entity.pdbx_description
1 polymer ?
#
loop_
_entity_poly.entity_id
_entity_poly.type
_entity_poly.pdbx_seq_one_letter_code
_entity_poly.pdbx_strand_id
1 'polypeptide(L)'
;MTLQELSSILRYDVNPVLIILNNSGYTIERVIEGPNRSYNDISGNWQWTQMLRCFGDLSGERSQSYKISSRKQLDLLMNSEQFHSLEKFQLIELVLPKFDIPKRLREMLDSAPK
;
A
#
# COMPACT_ATOMS: atom_id res chain seq x y z
N MET A 1 9.84 5.41 3.23
CA MET A 1 11.22 5.30 3.76
C MET A 1 11.26 4.79 5.21
N THR A 2 10.55 3.71 5.55
CA THR A 2 10.43 3.26 6.96
C THR A 2 10.11 1.76 7.04
N LEU A 3 10.48 1.00 6.00
CA LEU A 3 10.05 -0.39 5.84
C LEU A 3 10.50 -1.29 6.99
N GLN A 4 11.66 -1.01 7.58
CA GLN A 4 12.23 -1.80 8.68
C GLN A 4 11.34 -1.84 9.93
N GLU A 5 10.44 -0.87 10.13
CA GLU A 5 9.51 -0.86 11.27
C GLU A 5 8.45 -1.96 11.22
N LEU A 6 8.28 -2.62 10.06
CA LEU A 6 7.50 -3.86 9.99
C LEU A 6 8.04 -4.92 10.96
N SER A 7 9.37 -4.96 11.18
CA SER A 7 9.98 -5.87 12.16
C SER A 7 9.61 -5.51 13.60
N SER A 8 9.49 -4.22 13.93
CA SER A 8 9.02 -3.75 15.24
C SER A 8 7.58 -4.17 15.50
N ILE A 9 6.69 -3.99 14.51
CA ILE A 9 5.27 -4.39 14.62
C ILE A 9 5.16 -5.90 14.89
N LEU A 10 5.90 -6.72 14.12
CA LEU A 10 5.96 -8.17 14.30
C LEU A 10 6.62 -8.59 15.63
N ARG A 11 7.60 -7.84 16.13
CA ARG A 11 8.26 -8.12 17.41
C ARG A 11 7.34 -7.90 18.62
N TYR A 12 6.44 -6.92 18.52
CA TYR A 12 5.51 -6.59 19.60
C TYR A 12 4.13 -7.25 19.43
N ASP A 13 3.98 -8.17 18.47
CA ASP A 13 2.74 -8.90 18.16
C ASP A 13 1.52 -7.96 18.02
N VAL A 14 1.73 -6.82 17.35
CA VAL A 14 0.65 -5.89 17.02
C VAL A 14 0.04 -6.30 15.69
N ASN A 15 -1.29 -6.34 15.63
CA ASN A 15 -2.06 -6.83 14.46
C ASN A 15 -2.79 -5.69 13.73
N PRO A 16 -2.09 -4.74 13.08
CA PRO A 16 -2.76 -3.68 12.34
C PRO A 16 -3.24 -4.17 10.97
N VAL A 17 -4.06 -3.34 10.32
CA VAL A 17 -4.31 -3.42 8.88
C VAL A 17 -3.46 -2.34 8.19
N LEU A 18 -2.42 -2.75 7.46
CA LEU A 18 -1.55 -1.88 6.68
C LEU A 18 -1.97 -1.88 5.22
N ILE A 19 -2.31 -0.71 4.68
CA ILE A 19 -2.68 -0.55 3.26
C ILE A 19 -1.56 0.17 2.53
N ILE A 20 -0.97 -0.50 1.55
CA ILE A 20 0.06 0.05 0.65
C ILE A 20 -0.61 0.44 -0.66
N LEU A 21 -0.61 1.73 -0.96
CA LEU A 21 -1.05 2.25 -2.26
C LEU A 21 0.11 2.12 -3.26
N ASN A 22 0.11 1.05 -4.05
CA ASN A 22 1.11 0.81 -5.08
C ASN A 22 0.67 1.42 -6.41
N ASN A 23 1.06 2.68 -6.63
CA ASN A 23 0.80 3.47 -7.84
C ASN A 23 2.09 3.74 -8.64
N SER A 24 3.10 2.88 -8.52
CA SER A 24 4.33 2.92 -9.34
C SER A 24 5.18 4.20 -9.20
N GLY A 25 5.22 4.80 -8.01
CA GLY A 25 6.14 5.91 -7.69
C GLY A 25 5.48 7.08 -7.00
N TYR A 26 6.03 8.27 -7.18
CA TYR A 26 5.55 9.48 -6.51
C TYR A 26 4.42 10.15 -7.31
N THR A 27 3.19 9.64 -7.20
CA THR A 27 2.02 10.20 -7.90
C THR A 27 1.75 11.67 -7.56
N ILE A 28 1.97 12.09 -6.31
CA ILE A 28 1.79 13.50 -5.89
C ILE A 28 2.76 14.41 -6.66
N GLU A 29 4.05 14.09 -6.67
CA GLU A 29 5.04 14.88 -7.39
C GLU A 29 4.72 14.95 -8.88
N ARG A 30 4.26 13.84 -9.49
CA ARG A 30 3.86 13.83 -10.91
C ARG A 30 2.74 14.80 -11.26
N VAL A 31 1.79 15.00 -10.35
CA VAL A 31 0.65 15.90 -10.58
C VAL A 31 0.97 17.35 -10.23
N ILE A 32 2.01 17.59 -9.42
CA ILE A 32 2.53 18.93 -9.12
C ILE A 32 3.48 19.38 -10.24
N GLU A 33 4.51 18.58 -10.54
CA GLU A 33 5.54 18.95 -11.50
C GLU A 33 6.16 17.73 -12.20
N GLY A 34 6.38 17.85 -13.51
CA GLY A 34 7.16 16.86 -14.26
C GLY A 34 6.54 15.45 -14.25
N PRO A 35 5.33 15.26 -14.81
CA PRO A 35 4.57 14.01 -14.72
C PRO A 35 5.33 12.75 -15.19
N ASN A 36 6.24 12.93 -16.14
CA ASN A 36 7.02 11.86 -16.75
C ASN A 36 8.52 11.90 -16.40
N ARG A 37 8.92 12.69 -15.40
CA ARG A 37 10.33 12.77 -14.97
C ARG A 37 10.73 11.50 -14.24
N SER A 38 11.94 11.02 -14.52
CA SER A 38 12.48 9.76 -13.98
C SER A 38 12.70 9.77 -12.47
N TYR A 39 12.91 10.94 -11.86
CA TYR A 39 13.04 11.07 -10.41
C TYR A 39 11.74 10.73 -9.65
N ASN A 40 10.60 10.72 -10.34
CA ASN A 40 9.32 10.32 -9.77
C ASN A 40 9.12 8.79 -9.79
N ASP A 41 9.95 8.07 -10.55
CA ASP A 41 9.93 6.60 -10.59
C ASP A 41 10.74 6.06 -9.40
N ILE A 42 10.22 5.01 -8.79
CA ILE A 42 10.92 4.24 -7.75
C ILE A 42 11.07 2.79 -8.20
N SER A 43 11.86 2.00 -7.47
CA SER A 43 11.90 0.55 -7.66
C SER A 43 10.53 -0.08 -7.35
N GLY A 44 9.65 -0.14 -8.35
CA GLY A 44 8.24 -0.51 -8.17
C GLY A 44 7.95 -2.01 -8.07
N ASN A 45 8.94 -2.87 -8.34
CA ASN A 45 8.77 -4.32 -8.43
C ASN A 45 9.03 -5.05 -7.09
N TRP A 46 8.81 -4.37 -5.97
CA TRP A 46 8.94 -5.01 -4.66
C TRP A 46 7.81 -6.02 -4.46
N GLN A 47 8.16 -7.17 -3.90
CA GLN A 47 7.19 -8.20 -3.52
C GLN A 47 6.58 -7.83 -2.16
N TRP A 48 5.72 -6.80 -2.13
CA TRP A 48 5.15 -6.26 -0.89
C TRP A 48 4.52 -7.32 0.01
N THR A 49 3.81 -8.28 -0.57
CA THR A 49 3.14 -9.38 0.13
C THR A 49 4.10 -10.40 0.76
N GLN A 50 5.40 -10.34 0.44
CA GLN A 50 6.44 -11.20 1.04
C GLN A 50 7.20 -10.49 2.16
N MET A 51 6.99 -9.19 2.36
CA MET A 51 7.80 -8.39 3.30
C MET A 51 7.69 -8.90 4.74
N LEU A 52 6.48 -9.25 5.21
CA LEU A 52 6.28 -9.71 6.58
C LEU A 52 7.01 -11.03 6.87
N ARG A 53 7.10 -11.91 5.86
CA ARG A 53 7.91 -13.12 5.93
C ARG A 53 9.39 -12.78 6.03
N CYS A 54 9.88 -11.84 5.22
CA CYS A 54 11.27 -11.38 5.26
C CYS A 54 11.65 -10.74 6.61
N PHE A 55 10.71 -10.06 7.28
CA PHE A 55 10.97 -9.35 8.54
C PHE A 55 10.70 -10.17 9.82
N GLY A 56 10.29 -11.44 9.71
CA GLY A 56 10.26 -12.35 10.86
C GLY A 56 9.08 -13.31 10.93
N ASP A 57 8.05 -13.18 10.10
CA ASP A 57 6.93 -14.14 10.07
C ASP A 57 7.20 -15.31 9.11
N LEU A 58 8.25 -16.08 9.39
CA LEU A 58 8.76 -17.12 8.49
C LEU A 58 7.73 -18.20 8.14
N SER A 59 6.86 -18.54 9.10
CA SER A 59 5.78 -19.54 8.97
C SER A 59 4.48 -18.98 8.37
N GLY A 60 4.32 -17.65 8.31
CA GLY A 60 3.07 -17.02 7.85
C GLY A 60 1.92 -17.17 8.85
N GLU A 61 2.22 -17.47 10.12
CA GLU A 61 1.20 -17.72 11.14
C GLU A 61 0.70 -16.43 11.78
N ARG A 62 1.55 -15.40 11.88
CA ARG A 62 1.25 -14.14 12.58
C ARG A 62 0.72 -13.05 11.66
N SER A 63 0.87 -13.22 10.35
CA SER A 63 0.47 -12.23 9.38
C SER A 63 -0.25 -12.82 8.17
N GLN A 64 -0.96 -11.96 7.45
CA GLN A 64 -1.65 -12.29 6.22
C GLN A 64 -1.46 -11.14 5.23
N SER A 65 -1.13 -11.46 3.98
CA SER A 65 -0.94 -10.46 2.93
C SER A 65 -1.89 -10.67 1.76
N TYR A 66 -2.35 -9.58 1.16
CA TYR A 66 -3.28 -9.56 0.03
C TYR A 66 -2.75 -8.62 -1.05
N LYS A 67 -2.86 -9.03 -2.31
CA LYS A 67 -2.63 -8.17 -3.48
C LYS A 67 -3.95 -7.97 -4.21
N ILE A 68 -4.36 -6.72 -4.34
CA ILE A 68 -5.67 -6.33 -4.86
C ILE A 68 -5.43 -5.37 -6.03
N SER A 69 -5.92 -5.72 -7.20
CA SER A 69 -5.80 -4.92 -8.42
C SER A 69 -7.16 -4.60 -9.06
N SER A 70 -8.26 -4.91 -8.38
CA SER A 70 -9.61 -4.63 -8.87
C SER A 70 -10.59 -4.37 -7.75
N ARG A 71 -11.65 -3.60 -8.06
CA ARG A 71 -12.76 -3.34 -7.14
C ARG A 71 -13.40 -4.62 -6.63
N LYS A 72 -13.62 -5.61 -7.50
CA LYS A 72 -14.21 -6.91 -7.14
C LYS A 72 -13.38 -7.65 -6.09
N GLN A 73 -12.05 -7.67 -6.23
CA GLN A 73 -11.17 -8.29 -5.24
C GLN A 73 -11.20 -7.55 -3.90
N LEU A 74 -11.24 -6.22 -3.93
CA LEU A 74 -11.39 -5.42 -2.72
C LEU A 74 -12.72 -5.73 -2.02
N ASP A 75 -13.82 -5.80 -2.76
CA ASP A 75 -15.13 -6.16 -2.22
C ASP A 75 -15.13 -7.56 -1.60
N LEU A 76 -14.50 -8.55 -2.25
CA LEU A 76 -14.36 -9.89 -1.68
C LEU A 76 -13.59 -9.89 -0.35
N LEU A 77 -12.48 -9.15 -0.28
CA LEU A 77 -11.69 -9.04 0.95
C LEU A 77 -12.49 -8.37 2.08
N MET A 78 -13.15 -7.25 1.76
CA MET A 78 -13.96 -6.48 2.72
C MET A 78 -15.19 -7.24 3.22
N ASN A 79 -15.62 -8.32 2.56
CA ASN A 79 -16.71 -9.18 3.01
C ASN A 79 -16.21 -10.48 3.66
N SER A 80 -14.90 -10.68 3.80
CA SER A 80 -14.35 -11.90 4.39
C SER A 80 -14.29 -11.81 5.92
N GLU A 81 -14.82 -12.81 6.62
CA GLU A 81 -14.77 -12.88 8.09
C GLU A 81 -13.33 -12.91 8.62
N GLN A 82 -12.44 -13.60 7.89
CA GLN A 82 -11.01 -13.67 8.21
C GLN A 82 -10.35 -12.27 8.22
N PHE A 83 -10.74 -11.38 7.32
CA PHE A 83 -10.23 -10.01 7.31
C PHE A 83 -10.72 -9.23 8.54
N HIS A 84 -11.97 -9.42 8.94
CA HIS A 84 -12.55 -8.73 10.09
C HIS A 84 -12.18 -9.31 11.46
N SER A 85 -11.61 -10.52 11.53
CA SER A 85 -11.20 -11.11 12.82
C SER A 85 -10.07 -10.30 13.50
N LEU A 86 -9.25 -9.60 12.71
CA LEU A 86 -8.13 -8.76 13.17
C LEU A 86 -7.15 -9.51 14.11
N GLU A 87 -7.11 -10.85 14.02
CA GLU A 87 -6.25 -11.70 14.85
C GLU A 87 -4.78 -11.72 14.39
N LYS A 88 -4.49 -11.16 13.22
CA LYS A 88 -3.19 -11.19 12.57
C LYS A 88 -2.85 -9.83 11.99
N PHE A 89 -1.56 -9.54 11.85
CA PHE A 89 -1.11 -8.40 11.06
C PHE A 89 -1.50 -8.61 9.59
N GLN A 90 -2.36 -7.74 9.06
CA GLN A 90 -2.79 -7.76 7.67
C GLN A 90 -2.07 -6.69 6.83
N LEU A 91 -1.48 -7.09 5.71
CA LEU A 91 -0.91 -6.19 4.71
C LEU A 91 -1.70 -6.28 3.41
N ILE A 92 -2.17 -5.14 2.91
CA ILE A 92 -2.90 -5.04 1.65
C ILE A 92 -2.09 -4.21 0.68
N GLU A 93 -1.60 -4.81 -0.39
CA GLU A 93 -1.08 -4.11 -1.55
C GLU A 93 -2.25 -3.76 -2.49
N LEU A 94 -2.64 -2.49 -2.54
CA LEU A 94 -3.60 -1.96 -3.51
C LEU A 94 -2.86 -1.45 -4.75
N VAL A 95 -3.01 -2.14 -5.86
CA VAL A 95 -2.44 -1.72 -7.14
C VAL A 95 -3.36 -0.68 -7.78
N LEU A 96 -2.81 0.50 -8.05
CA LEU A 96 -3.54 1.64 -8.60
C LEU A 96 -2.86 2.17 -9.86
N PRO A 97 -3.61 2.82 -10.78
CA PRO A 97 -3.00 3.52 -11.91
C PRO A 97 -2.06 4.63 -11.46
N LYS A 98 -0.98 4.82 -12.22
CA LYS A 98 0.13 5.75 -11.90
C LYS A 98 -0.28 7.20 -11.63
N PHE A 99 -1.36 7.65 -12.28
CA PHE A 99 -1.88 9.02 -12.20
C PHE A 99 -3.24 9.11 -11.50
N ASP A 100 -3.68 8.03 -10.84
CA ASP A 100 -4.92 8.05 -10.09
C ASP A 100 -4.76 8.88 -8.81
N ILE A 101 -5.59 9.91 -8.66
CA ILE A 101 -5.59 10.81 -7.51
C ILE A 101 -7.03 11.05 -7.04
N PRO A 102 -7.24 11.26 -5.73
CA PRO A 102 -8.55 11.64 -5.20
C PRO A 102 -9.05 12.94 -5.83
N LYS A 103 -10.37 13.04 -6.07
CA LYS A 103 -11.02 14.25 -6.62
C LYS A 103 -10.63 15.51 -5.87
N ARG A 104 -10.63 15.44 -4.54
CA ARG A 104 -10.25 16.57 -3.67
C ARG A 104 -8.83 17.08 -3.93
N LEU A 105 -7.88 16.18 -4.17
CA LEU A 105 -6.51 16.59 -4.49
C LEU A 105 -6.46 17.31 -5.84
N ARG A 106 -7.21 16.83 -6.84
CA ARG A 106 -7.32 17.51 -8.13
C ARG A 106 -7.88 18.93 -7.97
N GLU A 107 -8.97 19.07 -7.22
CA GLU A 107 -9.59 20.37 -6.94
C GLU A 107 -8.62 21.34 -6.24
N MET A 108 -7.83 20.85 -5.28
CA MET A 108 -6.81 21.66 -4.60
C MET A 108 -5.74 22.18 -5.57
N LEU A 109 -5.24 21.32 -6.47
CA LEU A 109 -4.23 21.69 -7.47
C LEU A 109 -4.79 22.71 -8.48
N ASP A 110 -6.03 22.52 -8.93
CA ASP A 110 -6.69 23.43 -9.87
C ASP A 110 -6.92 24.83 -9.25
N SER A 111 -7.12 24.89 -7.93
CA SER A 111 -7.30 26.14 -7.18
C SER A 111 -6.00 26.82 -6.75
N ALA A 112 -4.86 26.15 -6.89
CA ALA A 112 -3.57 26.70 -6.48
C ALA A 112 -3.14 27.83 -7.44
N PRO A 113 -2.63 28.96 -6.93
CA PRO A 113 -2.05 30.00 -7.78
C PRO A 113 -0.86 29.40 -8.54
N LYS A 114 -0.81 29.64 -9.86
CA LYS A 114 0.30 29.23 -10.73
C LYS A 114 1.49 30.16 -10.59
#